data_AF-A0A4Y8X522-F1
#
_entry.id   AF-A0A4Y8X522-F1
#
_cell.length_a   1.000
_cell.length_b   1.000
_cell.length_c   1.000
_cell.angle_alpha   90.00
_cell.angle_beta   90.00
_cell.angle_gamma   90.00
#
_symmetry.space_group_name_H-M   'P 1'
#
loop_
_entity.id
_entity.type
_entity.pdbx_description
1 polymer ?
#
loop_
_entity_poly.entity_id
_entity_poly.type
_entity_poly.pdbx_seq_one_letter_code
_entity_poly.pdbx_strand_id
1 'polypeptide(L)'
;MAGLTTPDGESLIEFTINDISTEVTCTEPDPTAPENGSLVALEAELEVFPGADDQYVDGEILNGGRFRFIGEDGETFSGDLATLATYSCIPIADLLKTDIGEGEKSSGVILLDVPAESGVLLLEEPMSGNKWEWEL
;
A
#
# COMPACT_ATOMS: atom_id res chain seq x y z
N MET A 1 7.42 -10.77 -5.28
CA MET A 1 6.02 -11.20 -5.10
C MET A 1 5.81 -11.51 -3.64
N ALA A 2 4.84 -10.82 -3.05
CA ALA A 2 4.39 -10.91 -1.66
C ALA A 2 2.92 -11.34 -1.67
N GLY A 3 2.37 -11.81 -0.54
CA GLY A 3 0.99 -12.27 -0.55
C GLY A 3 0.58 -13.20 0.59
N LEU A 4 -0.64 -13.71 0.47
CA LEU A 4 -1.22 -14.67 1.39
C LEU A 4 -1.45 -15.99 0.68
N THR A 5 -1.16 -17.09 1.36
CA THR A 5 -1.38 -18.44 0.88
C THR A 5 -2.21 -19.22 1.88
N THR A 6 -2.93 -20.22 1.40
CA THR A 6 -3.53 -21.27 2.23
C THR A 6 -2.44 -22.11 2.93
N PRO A 7 -2.79 -22.94 3.93
CA PRO A 7 -1.85 -23.86 4.59
C PRO A 7 -1.21 -24.89 3.66
N ASP A 8 -1.87 -25.25 2.55
CA ASP A 8 -1.36 -26.14 1.51
C ASP A 8 -0.58 -25.41 0.40
N GLY A 9 -0.48 -24.08 0.49
CA GLY A 9 0.40 -23.26 -0.35
C GLY A 9 -0.24 -22.72 -1.62
N GLU A 10 -1.58 -22.73 -1.72
CA GLU A 10 -2.31 -22.07 -2.80
C GLU A 10 -2.37 -20.56 -2.53
N SER A 11 -2.10 -19.74 -3.54
CA SER A 11 -2.18 -18.28 -3.42
C SER A 11 -3.63 -17.84 -3.25
N LEU A 12 -3.88 -16.97 -2.26
CA LEU A 12 -5.15 -16.29 -2.05
C LEU A 12 -5.07 -14.84 -2.52
N ILE A 13 -3.93 -14.20 -2.27
CA ILE A 13 -3.59 -12.87 -2.75
C ILE A 13 -2.13 -12.86 -3.15
N GLU A 14 -1.83 -12.24 -4.27
CA GLU A 14 -0.47 -11.81 -4.59
C GLU A 14 -0.44 -10.31 -4.87
N PHE A 15 0.65 -9.68 -4.45
CA PHE A 15 0.94 -8.32 -4.82
C PHE A 15 2.43 -8.09 -5.01
N THR A 16 2.73 -7.04 -5.77
CA THR A 16 4.09 -6.57 -6.02
C THR A 16 4.11 -5.06 -5.98
N ILE A 17 5.08 -4.50 -5.26
CA ILE A 17 5.50 -3.11 -5.42
C ILE A 17 6.61 -3.10 -6.47
N ASN A 18 6.30 -2.52 -7.63
CA ASN A 18 7.17 -2.52 -8.80
C ASN A 18 8.17 -1.37 -8.77
N ASP A 19 7.74 -0.21 -8.28
CA ASP A 19 8.56 0.99 -8.17
C ASP A 19 8.16 1.83 -6.96
N ILE A 20 9.12 2.61 -6.46
CA ILE A 20 8.94 3.55 -5.35
C ILE A 20 9.54 4.89 -5.76
N SER A 21 8.72 5.95 -5.72
CA SER A 21 9.14 7.30 -6.06
C SER A 21 8.87 8.27 -4.92
N THR A 22 9.92 8.98 -4.49
CA THR A 22 9.84 10.09 -3.53
C THR A 22 9.59 11.45 -4.22
N GLU A 23 9.72 11.51 -5.55
CA GLU A 23 9.50 12.72 -6.35
C GLU A 23 8.05 12.78 -6.88
N VAL A 24 7.09 12.95 -5.97
CA VAL A 24 5.66 12.99 -6.34
C VAL A 24 5.23 14.38 -6.80
N THR A 25 4.66 14.46 -8.00
CA THR A 25 4.00 15.68 -8.51
C THR A 25 2.49 15.47 -8.56
N CYS A 26 1.74 16.26 -7.79
CA CYS A 26 0.28 16.23 -7.84
C CYS A 26 -0.26 16.83 -9.14
N THR A 27 -1.30 16.18 -9.67
CA THR A 27 -1.91 16.49 -10.98
C THR A 27 -3.37 16.92 -10.88
N GLU A 28 -4.04 16.67 -9.76
CA GLU A 28 -5.37 17.22 -9.46
C GLU A 28 -5.32 18.76 -9.32
N PRO A 29 -6.41 19.48 -9.64
CA PRO A 29 -6.39 20.95 -9.72
C PRO A 29 -6.26 21.65 -8.35
N ASP A 30 -6.72 21.01 -7.27
CA ASP A 30 -6.72 21.57 -5.91
C ASP A 30 -6.21 20.51 -4.91
N PRO A 31 -4.93 20.11 -4.98
CA PRO A 31 -4.41 19.05 -4.11
C PRO A 31 -4.30 19.54 -2.66
N THR A 32 -4.63 18.67 -1.72
CA THR A 32 -4.39 18.94 -0.29
C THR A 32 -2.90 18.81 0.00
N ALA A 33 -2.36 19.73 0.80
CA ALA A 33 -0.96 19.65 1.22
C ALA A 33 -0.74 18.43 2.13
N PRO A 34 0.43 17.76 2.06
CA PRO A 34 0.79 16.67 2.96
C PRO A 34 0.72 17.12 4.43
N GLU A 35 0.16 16.28 5.28
CA GLU A 35 -0.01 16.48 6.71
C GLU A 35 1.23 16.02 7.50
N ASN A 36 1.92 14.97 7.03
CA ASN A 36 3.08 14.41 7.74
C ASN A 36 4.42 14.96 7.21
N GLY A 37 4.56 15.16 5.91
CA GLY A 37 5.76 15.78 5.34
C GLY A 37 5.84 15.72 3.83
N SER A 38 6.07 14.52 3.29
CA SER A 38 6.29 14.28 1.86
C SER A 38 5.38 13.15 1.36
N LEU A 39 4.98 13.23 0.09
CA LEU A 39 4.29 12.13 -0.57
C LEU A 39 5.29 11.17 -1.20
N VAL A 40 5.03 9.88 -1.06
CA VAL A 40 5.73 8.79 -1.74
C VAL A 40 4.72 7.97 -2.53
N ALA A 41 5.07 7.63 -3.77
CA ALA A 41 4.27 6.81 -4.65
C ALA A 41 4.82 5.39 -4.74
N LEU A 42 3.95 4.40 -4.52
CA LEU A 42 4.24 2.99 -4.74
C LEU A 42 3.45 2.52 -5.96
N GLU A 43 4.13 2.15 -7.04
CA GLU A 43 3.49 1.48 -8.17
C GLU A 43 3.24 0.02 -7.82
N ALA A 44 1.98 -0.39 -7.81
CA ALA A 44 1.56 -1.67 -7.28
C ALA A 44 0.72 -2.47 -8.27
N GLU A 45 0.87 -3.79 -8.21
CA GLU A 45 -0.02 -4.78 -8.81
C GLU A 45 -0.59 -5.67 -7.71
N LEU A 46 -1.87 -6.02 -7.84
CA LEU A 46 -2.64 -6.83 -6.91
C LEU A 46 -3.47 -7.84 -7.70
N GLU A 47 -3.48 -9.09 -7.25
CA GLU A 47 -4.33 -10.16 -7.78
C GLU A 47 -4.96 -10.92 -6.62
N VAL A 48 -6.28 -11.12 -6.70
CA VAL A 48 -7.06 -11.92 -5.74
C VAL A 48 -7.44 -13.23 -6.43
N PHE A 49 -7.06 -14.34 -5.82
CA PHE A 49 -7.18 -15.68 -6.41
C PHE A 49 -8.40 -16.42 -5.89
N PRO A 50 -8.82 -17.49 -6.61
CA PRO A 50 -9.89 -18.36 -6.16
C PRO A 50 -9.78 -18.86 -4.72
N GLY A 51 -10.88 -18.78 -3.95
CA GLY A 51 -10.93 -19.21 -2.54
C GLY A 51 -10.56 -18.14 -1.51
N ALA A 52 -10.26 -16.91 -1.93
CA ALA A 52 -9.98 -15.78 -1.03
C ALA A 52 -11.22 -15.40 -0.19
N ASP A 53 -12.40 -15.35 -0.80
CA ASP A 53 -13.67 -15.03 -0.12
C ASP A 53 -14.00 -16.05 0.99
N ASP A 54 -13.70 -17.34 0.76
CA ASP A 54 -13.91 -18.42 1.75
C ASP A 54 -13.05 -18.24 3.01
N GLN A 55 -11.96 -17.47 2.91
CA GLN A 55 -11.06 -17.14 4.01
C GLN A 55 -11.26 -15.72 4.56
N TYR A 56 -12.26 -14.97 4.06
CA TYR A 56 -12.47 -13.55 4.35
C TYR A 56 -11.22 -12.70 4.05
N VAL A 57 -10.56 -13.01 2.94
CA VAL A 57 -9.35 -12.35 2.47
C VAL A 57 -9.70 -11.53 1.23
N ASP A 58 -9.38 -10.24 1.22
CA ASP A 58 -9.61 -9.32 0.10
C ASP A 58 -8.40 -8.41 -0.15
N GLY A 59 -8.49 -7.58 -1.19
CA GLY A 59 -7.42 -6.68 -1.60
C GLY A 59 -7.06 -5.58 -0.60
N GLU A 60 -7.80 -5.41 0.50
CA GLU A 60 -7.54 -4.37 1.52
C GLU A 60 -6.24 -4.60 2.29
N ILE A 61 -5.62 -5.78 2.16
CA ILE A 61 -4.26 -6.00 2.65
C ILE A 61 -3.27 -4.97 2.07
N LEU A 62 -3.45 -4.56 0.82
CA LEU A 62 -2.58 -3.62 0.12
C LEU A 62 -3.18 -2.21 0.06
N ASN A 63 -3.57 -1.69 1.22
CA ASN A 63 -4.14 -0.36 1.39
C ASN A 63 -3.12 0.59 2.08
N GLY A 64 -3.08 1.86 1.67
CA GLY A 64 -2.18 2.87 2.25
C GLY A 64 -2.25 2.97 3.79
N GLY A 65 -3.44 2.82 4.38
CA GLY A 65 -3.65 2.87 5.83
C GLY A 65 -3.13 1.63 6.58
N ARG A 66 -2.62 0.63 5.88
CA ARG A 66 -2.01 -0.58 6.46
C ARG A 66 -0.49 -0.45 6.58
N PHE A 67 0.11 0.53 5.89
CA PHE A 67 1.54 0.78 5.97
C PHE A 67 1.91 1.49 7.26
N ARG A 68 3.08 1.15 7.77
CA ARG A 68 3.77 1.85 8.85
C ARG A 68 5.10 2.37 8.33
N PHE A 69 5.55 3.47 8.89
CA PHE A 69 6.87 4.04 8.60
C PHE A 69 7.79 3.88 9.81
N ILE A 70 9.01 3.40 9.58
CA ILE A 70 10.07 3.30 10.58
C ILE A 70 11.20 4.24 10.12
N GLY A 71 11.52 5.23 10.95
CA GLY A 71 12.59 6.18 10.68
C GLY A 71 13.98 5.55 10.75
N GLU A 72 14.99 6.27 10.28
CA GLU A 72 16.40 5.84 10.35
C GLU A 72 16.92 5.67 11.80
N ASP A 73 16.25 6.30 12.77
CA ASP A 73 16.50 6.11 14.20
C ASP A 73 15.90 4.81 14.78
N GLY A 74 15.13 4.09 13.96
CA GLY A 74 14.43 2.86 14.34
C GLY A 74 13.09 3.10 15.05
N GLU A 75 12.64 4.35 15.18
CA GLU A 75 11.34 4.65 15.77
C GLU A 75 10.21 4.49 14.74
N THR A 76 9.13 3.84 15.15
CA THR A 76 7.91 3.74 14.33
C THR A 76 7.13 5.05 14.43
N PHE A 77 6.85 5.66 13.29
CA PHE A 77 5.96 6.81 13.20
C PHE A 77 4.55 6.44 13.64
N SER A 78 3.93 7.28 14.48
CA SER A 78 2.63 7.01 15.10
C SER A 78 1.44 7.61 14.35
N GLY A 79 1.66 8.35 13.27
CA GLY A 79 0.60 8.95 12.46
C GLY A 79 0.06 7.99 11.40
N ASP A 80 -1.01 8.43 10.73
CA ASP A 80 -1.58 7.74 9.59
C ASP A 80 -0.86 8.18 8.31
N LEU A 81 -0.45 7.23 7.47
CA LEU A 81 0.19 7.52 6.19
C LEU A 81 -0.84 7.74 5.07
N ALA A 82 -2.10 7.35 5.26
CA ALA A 82 -3.19 7.55 4.31
C ALA A 82 -3.99 8.82 4.61
N THR A 83 -3.29 9.96 4.61
CA THR A 83 -3.88 11.28 4.89
C THR A 83 -4.73 11.79 3.73
N LEU A 84 -5.43 12.92 3.89
CA LEU A 84 -6.28 13.45 2.81
C LEU A 84 -5.48 13.83 1.54
N ALA A 85 -4.20 14.16 1.71
CA ALA A 85 -3.29 14.47 0.61
C ALA A 85 -3.12 13.28 -0.36
N THR A 86 -3.10 12.04 0.15
CA THR A 86 -2.89 10.85 -0.69
C THR A 86 -4.05 10.58 -1.65
N TYR A 87 -5.26 11.00 -1.28
CA TYR A 87 -6.47 10.82 -2.09
C TYR A 87 -6.81 12.01 -2.99
N SER A 88 -6.17 13.16 -2.78
CA SER A 88 -6.44 14.39 -3.53
C SER A 88 -5.28 14.86 -4.42
N CYS A 89 -4.17 14.13 -4.44
CA CYS A 89 -2.99 14.49 -5.23
C CYS A 89 -3.08 14.07 -6.70
N ILE A 90 -3.60 12.87 -6.97
CA ILE A 90 -3.75 12.31 -8.34
C ILE A 90 -5.20 11.82 -8.55
N PRO A 91 -5.63 11.57 -9.80
CA PRO A 91 -6.95 11.05 -10.08
C PRO A 91 -7.22 9.74 -9.33
N ILE A 92 -8.41 9.60 -8.76
CA ILE A 92 -8.84 8.37 -8.06
C ILE A 92 -8.75 7.14 -8.97
N ALA A 93 -8.90 7.31 -10.29
CA ALA A 93 -8.79 6.23 -11.25
C ALA A 93 -7.35 5.67 -11.41
N ASP A 94 -6.34 6.45 -11.03
CA ASP A 94 -4.92 6.07 -11.07
C ASP A 94 -4.46 5.43 -9.75
N LEU A 95 -5.23 5.62 -8.66
CA LEU A 95 -5.00 4.94 -7.40
C LEU A 95 -5.28 3.43 -7.55
N LEU A 96 -4.51 2.63 -6.81
CA LEU A 96 -4.75 1.19 -6.75
C LEU A 96 -6.15 0.93 -6.18
N LYS A 97 -6.94 0.14 -6.92
CA LYS A 97 -8.21 -0.38 -6.41
C LYS A 97 -7.96 -1.64 -5.59
N THR A 98 -8.36 -1.61 -4.33
CA THR A 98 -8.26 -2.71 -3.36
C THR A 98 -9.58 -3.46 -3.20
N ASP A 99 -10.70 -2.85 -3.58
CA ASP A 99 -12.05 -3.42 -3.57
C ASP A 99 -12.32 -4.31 -4.79
N ILE A 100 -11.43 -5.28 -5.01
CA ILE A 100 -11.54 -6.26 -6.09
C ILE A 100 -11.89 -7.65 -5.53
N GLY A 101 -12.68 -8.41 -6.29
CA GLY A 101 -13.16 -9.73 -5.90
C GLY A 101 -12.29 -10.89 -6.38
N GLU A 102 -12.73 -12.10 -6.06
CA GLU A 102 -12.10 -13.34 -6.50
C GLU A 102 -11.92 -13.42 -8.02
N GLY A 103 -10.69 -13.70 -8.46
CA GLY A 103 -10.31 -13.82 -9.87
C GLY A 103 -10.05 -12.47 -10.56
N GLU A 104 -10.08 -11.37 -9.82
CA GLU A 104 -9.79 -10.04 -10.33
C GLU A 104 -8.34 -9.62 -10.05
N LYS A 105 -7.88 -8.67 -10.86
CA LYS A 105 -6.56 -8.03 -10.71
C LYS A 105 -6.69 -6.53 -10.86
N SER A 106 -5.79 -5.82 -10.21
CA SER A 106 -5.72 -4.36 -10.17
C SER A 106 -4.27 -3.92 -10.29
N SER A 107 -4.06 -2.77 -10.91
CA SER A 107 -2.77 -2.10 -10.98
C SER A 107 -3.00 -0.61 -10.80
N GLY A 108 -2.14 0.04 -10.04
CA GLY A 108 -2.27 1.48 -9.78
C GLY A 108 -1.24 1.95 -8.78
N VAL A 109 -1.45 3.16 -8.28
CA VAL A 109 -0.54 3.83 -7.35
C VAL A 109 -1.13 3.81 -5.93
N ILE A 110 -0.28 3.53 -4.95
CA ILE A 110 -0.56 3.83 -3.55
C ILE A 110 0.25 5.06 -3.19
N LEU A 111 -0.42 6.14 -2.80
CA LEU A 111 0.24 7.32 -2.25
C LEU A 111 0.28 7.22 -0.72
N LEU A 112 1.45 7.52 -0.15
CA LEU A 112 1.68 7.58 1.29
C LEU A 112 2.21 8.96 1.64
N ASP A 113 1.68 9.56 2.70
CA ASP A 113 2.18 10.79 3.29
C ASP A 113 3.10 10.45 4.46
N VAL A 114 4.40 10.47 4.19
CA VAL A 114 5.44 10.02 5.12
C VAL A 114 6.11 11.21 5.82
N PRO A 115 6.60 11.03 7.07
CA PRO A 115 7.27 12.12 7.80
C PRO A 115 8.68 12.42 7.27
N ALA A 116 9.29 11.53 6.48
CA ALA A 116 10.60 11.70 5.87
C ALA A 116 10.73 10.85 4.60
N GLU A 117 11.63 11.27 3.70
CA GLU A 117 11.88 10.62 2.39
C GLU A 117 12.89 9.46 2.47
N SER A 118 13.43 9.16 3.65
CA SER A 118 14.32 8.02 3.92
C SER A 118 13.85 7.24 5.13
N GLY A 119 13.88 5.91 5.06
CA GLY A 119 13.40 5.03 6.13
C GLY A 119 12.92 3.68 5.61
N VAL A 120 12.06 3.01 6.37
CA VAL A 120 11.46 1.72 5.98
C VAL A 120 9.94 1.82 6.01
N LEU A 121 9.31 1.47 4.90
CA LEU A 121 7.88 1.15 4.85
C LEU A 121 7.67 -0.31 5.25
N LEU A 122 6.78 -0.54 6.21
CA LEU A 122 6.43 -1.86 6.71
C LEU A 122 4.94 -2.12 6.50
N LEU A 123 4.63 -3.22 5.80
CA LEU A 123 3.29 -3.78 5.71
C LEU A 123 3.24 -5.10 6.50
N GLU A 124 2.26 -5.25 7.38
CA GLU A 124 2.10 -6.44 8.22
C GLU A 124 0.68 -6.96 8.12
N GLU A 125 0.55 -8.27 7.86
CA GLU A 125 -0.73 -8.96 7.93
C GLU A 125 -0.82 -9.70 9.28
N PRO A 126 -1.67 -9.24 10.21
CA PRO A 126 -1.65 -9.69 11.59
C PRO A 126 -2.09 -11.15 11.79
N MET A 127 -2.91 -11.72 10.90
CA MET A 127 -3.43 -13.08 11.07
C MET A 127 -2.39 -14.14 10.70
N SER A 128 -1.68 -13.95 9.59
CA SER A 128 -0.59 -14.81 9.12
C SER A 128 0.74 -14.48 9.80
N GLY A 129 0.91 -13.25 10.29
CA GLY A 129 2.19 -12.73 10.79
C GLY A 129 3.18 -12.39 9.68
N ASN A 130 2.75 -12.41 8.40
CA ASN A 130 3.58 -12.04 7.27
C ASN A 130 3.92 -10.54 7.32
N LYS A 131 5.16 -10.22 6.94
CA LYS A 131 5.70 -8.86 6.93
C LYS A 131 6.47 -8.61 5.65
N TRP A 132 6.33 -7.41 5.13
CA TRP A 132 7.03 -6.94 3.95
C TRP A 132 7.59 -5.55 4.22
N GLU A 133 8.84 -5.35 3.83
CA GLU A 133 9.60 -4.13 4.10
C GLU A 133 10.20 -3.60 2.80
N TRP A 134 10.17 -2.27 2.66
CA TRP A 134 10.76 -1.56 1.54
C TRP A 134 11.54 -0.35 2.06
N GLU A 135 12.77 -0.16 1.57
CA GLU A 135 13.59 1.01 1.88
C GLU A 135 13.15 2.20 1.02
N LEU A 136 13.13 3.39 1.61
CA LEU A 136 12.95 4.69 0.96
C LEU A 136 14.29 5.41 0.81
#